data_AF-A0A957UX91-F1
#
_entry.id   AF-A0A957UX91-F1
#
_cell.length_a   1.000
_cell.length_b   1.000
_cell.length_c   1.000
_cell.angle_alpha   90.00
_cell.angle_beta   90.00
_cell.angle_gamma   90.00
#
_symmetry.space_group_name_H-M   'P 1'
#
loop_
_entity.id
_entity.type
_entity.pdbx_description
1 polymer ?
#
loop_
_entity_poly.entity_id
_entity_poly.type
_entity_poly.pdbx_seq_one_letter_code
_entity_poly.pdbx_strand_id
1 'polypeptide(L)' 'WVVETDTLSELDVVSLHEGDVVAVAVDALPGATFRGRVEHIQPASDFKRGDVTYTATIVLDGAG' A
#
# COMPACT_ATOMS: atom_id res chain seq x y z
N TRP A 1 11.94 7.13 -0.34
CA TRP A 1 11.52 6.20 0.71
C TRP A 1 10.45 5.33 0.12
N VAL A 2 10.61 4.01 0.23
CA VAL A 2 9.67 3.01 -0.30
C VAL A 2 9.00 2.33 0.89
N VAL A 3 7.69 2.13 0.79
CA VAL A 3 6.86 1.47 1.80
C VAL A 3 6.14 0.31 1.13
N GLU A 4 6.01 -0.80 1.84
CA GLU A 4 5.23 -1.96 1.43
C GLU A 4 4.04 -2.14 2.37
N THR A 5 2.88 -2.45 1.80
CA THR A 5 1.70 -2.91 2.55
C THR A 5 1.24 -4.23 1.97
N ASP A 6 0.98 -5.22 2.83
CA ASP A 6 0.68 -6.61 2.46
C ASP A 6 -0.68 -7.08 3.00
N THR A 7 -1.54 -6.11 3.35
CA THR A 7 -2.83 -6.30 4.01
C THR A 7 -4.01 -5.82 3.15
N LEU A 8 -3.80 -5.52 1.87
CA LEU A 8 -4.88 -5.07 0.99
C LEU A 8 -5.86 -6.22 0.76
N SER A 9 -7.16 -5.99 0.98
CA SER A 9 -8.19 -6.99 0.67
C SER A 9 -8.50 -7.06 -0.82
N GLU A 10 -9.28 -8.06 -1.23
CA GLU A 10 -9.81 -8.18 -2.60
C GLU A 10 -10.62 -6.96 -3.04
N LEU A 11 -11.25 -6.24 -2.10
CA LEU A 11 -12.03 -5.04 -2.38
C LEU A 11 -11.15 -3.78 -2.46
N ASP A 12 -10.07 -3.73 -1.68
CA ASP A 12 -9.15 -2.60 -1.70
C ASP A 12 -8.32 -2.61 -2.99
N VAL A 13 -7.76 -3.77 -3.35
CA VAL A 13 -6.83 -3.89 -4.48
C VAL A 13 -7.48 -3.55 -5.82
N VAL A 14 -8.77 -3.87 -6.01
CA VAL A 14 -9.50 -3.56 -7.25
C VAL A 14 -9.76 -2.07 -7.45
N SER A 15 -9.63 -1.28 -6.39
CA SER A 15 -9.78 0.18 -6.44
C SER A 15 -8.46 0.92 -6.67
N LEU A 16 -7.33 0.20 -6.61
CA LEU A 16 -5.98 0.76 -6.72
C LEU A 16 -5.37 0.44 -8.08
N HIS A 17 -4.62 1.40 -8.60
CA HIS A 17 -3.86 1.27 -9.83
C HIS A 17 -2.43 1.76 -9.63
N GLU A 18 -1.50 1.19 -10.39
CA GLU A 18 -0.15 1.71 -10.47
C GLU A 18 -0.18 3.16 -10.97
N GLY A 19 0.56 4.03 -10.27
CA GLY A 19 0.58 5.47 -10.52
C GLY A 19 -0.41 6.29 -9.68
N ASP A 20 -1.33 5.65 -8.94
CA ASP A 20 -2.27 6.36 -8.07
C ASP A 20 -1.56 7.12 -6.95
N VAL A 21 -2.06 8.31 -6.64
CA VAL A 21 -1.59 9.10 -5.49
C VAL A 21 -2.40 8.70 -4.27
N VAL A 22 -1.71 8.26 -3.23
CA VAL A 22 -2.31 7.72 -2.00
C VAL A 22 -1.79 8.44 -0.76
N ALA A 23 -2.57 8.37 0.31
CA ALA A 23 -2.16 8.79 1.64
C ALA A 23 -1.72 7.54 2.44
N VAL A 24 -0.54 7.59 3.02
CA VAL A 24 0.05 6.51 3.82
C VAL A 24 0.10 6.95 5.27
N ALA A 25 -0.59 6.21 6.15
CA ALA A 25 -0.46 6.33 7.60
C ALA A 25 0.46 5.22 8.10
N VAL A 26 1.29 5.52 9.11
CA VAL A 26 2.22 4.55 9.70
C VAL A 26 1.82 4.35 11.16
N ASP A 27 1.49 3.12 11.55
CA ASP A 27 1.02 2.81 12.92
C ASP A 27 2.02 3.22 14.00
N ALA A 28 3.32 3.13 13.70
CA ALA A 28 4.39 3.56 14.61
C ALA A 28 4.48 5.09 14.77
N LEU A 29 3.82 5.87 13.91
CA LEU A 29 3.74 7.33 13.96
C LEU A 29 2.27 7.80 13.91
N PRO A 30 1.50 7.62 15.00
CA PRO A 30 0.11 7.99 15.05
C PRO A 30 -0.10 9.49 14.73
N GLY A 31 -1.04 9.78 13.84
CA GLY A 31 -1.35 11.15 13.41
C GLY A 31 -0.44 11.70 12.30
N ALA A 32 0.60 10.97 11.89
CA ALA A 32 1.36 11.30 10.69
C ALA A 32 0.72 10.68 9.45
N THR A 33 0.61 11.46 8.38
CA THR A 33 0.16 10.99 7.08
C THR A 33 1.12 11.51 6.01
N PHE A 34 1.59 10.60 5.19
CA PHE A 34 2.51 10.89 4.09
C PHE A 34 1.75 10.77 2.78
N ARG A 35 2.15 11.54 1.78
CA ARG A 35 1.70 11.32 0.41
C ARG A 35 2.68 10.39 -0.29
N GLY A 36 2.17 9.57 -1.18
CA GLY A 36 3.00 8.73 -2.03
C GLY A 36 2.28 8.30 -3.29
N ARG A 37 3.00 7.55 -4.12
CA ARG A 37 2.52 6.99 -5.37
C ARG A 37 2.63 5.47 -5.35
N VAL A 38 1.58 4.78 -5.74
CA VAL A 38 1.61 3.33 -5.95
C VAL A 38 2.58 3.04 -7.09
N GLU A 39 3.67 2.34 -6.79
CA GLU A 39 4.69 1.97 -7.76
C GLU A 39 4.36 0.63 -8.41
N HIS A 40 3.91 -0.34 -7.62
CA HIS A 40 3.62 -1.68 -8.11
C HIS A 40 2.59 -2.36 -7.22
N ILE A 41 1.70 -3.15 -7.83
CA ILE A 41 0.76 -4.03 -7.12
C ILE A 41 1.10 -5.46 -7.50
N GLN A 42 1.40 -6.29 -6.51
CA GLN A 42 1.77 -7.68 -6.77
C GLN A 42 0.57 -8.45 -7.33
N PRO A 43 0.70 -9.11 -8.51
CA PRO A 43 -0.42 -9.83 -9.12
C PRO A 43 -0.86 -11.07 -8.32
N ALA A 44 0.05 -11.64 -7.54
CA ALA A 44 -0.21 -12.80 -6.72
C ALA A 44 -0.75 -12.38 -5.35
N SER A 45 -1.82 -13.03 -4.92
CA SER A 45 -2.36 -12.89 -3.57
C SER A 45 -1.66 -13.84 -2.58
N ASP A 46 -1.68 -13.47 -1.30
CA ASP A 46 -1.28 -14.31 -0.17
C ASP A 46 -2.49 -14.66 0.71
N PHE A 47 -2.48 -15.83 1.35
CA PHE A 47 -3.53 -16.27 2.26
C PHE A 47 -3.07 -16.16 3.71
N LYS A 48 -3.61 -15.18 4.44
CA LYS A 48 -3.20 -14.85 5.81
C LYS A 48 -4.40 -14.88 6.74
N ARG A 49 -4.34 -15.69 7.80
CA ARG A 49 -5.35 -15.78 8.87
C ARG A 49 -6.79 -16.05 8.38
N GLY A 50 -6.95 -16.73 7.24
CA GLY A 50 -8.28 -17.00 6.67
C GLY A 50 -8.70 -16.02 5.58
N ASP A 51 -7.92 -14.97 5.33
CA ASP A 51 -8.20 -13.93 4.35
C ASP A 51 -7.22 -13.96 3.17
N VAL A 52 -7.71 -13.57 1.99
CA VAL A 52 -6.90 -13.31 0.80
C VAL A 52 -6.42 -11.85 0.87
N THR A 53 -5.12 -11.65 0.73
CA THR A 53 -4.46 -10.34 0.83
C THR A 53 -3.54 -10.09 -0.36
N TYR A 54 -3.32 -8.82 -0.67
CA TYR A 54 -2.45 -8.37 -1.74
C TYR A 54 -1.38 -7.41 -1.21
N THR A 55 -0.25 -7.40 -1.91
CA THR A 55 0.89 -6.55 -1.58
C THR A 55 1.01 -5.40 -2.57
N ALA A 56 1.19 -4.18 -2.07
CA ALA A 56 1.48 -3.01 -2.88
C ALA A 56 2.75 -2.28 -2.36
N THR A 57 3.52 -1.79 -3.32
CA THR A 57 4.72 -0.97 -3.09
C THR A 57 4.39 0.48 -3.39
N ILE A 58 4.69 1.38 -2.45
CA ILE A 58 4.37 2.80 -2.51
C ILE A 58 5.65 3.62 -2.31
N VAL A 59 5.89 4.57 -3.20
CA VAL A 59 6.99 5.53 -3.10
C VAL A 59 6.47 6.80 -2.45
N LEU A 60 7.02 7.20 -1.30
CA LEU A 60 6.60 8.41 -0.59
C LEU A 60 7.19 9.68 -1.21
N ASP A 61 6.37 10.72 -1.29
CA ASP A 61 6.75 12.08 -1.68
C ASP A 61 7.57 12.73 -0.55
N GLY A 62 8.70 13.34 -0.88
CA GLY A 62 9.57 14.02 0.11
C GLY A 62 10.75 13.19 0.62
N ALA A 63 11.10 12.10 -0.06
CA ALA A 63 12.45 11.55 0.01
C ALA A 63 13.40 12.37 -0.87
N GLY A 64 13.61 13.64 -0.52
CA GLY A 64 14.48 14.58 -1.21
C GLY A 64 14.92 15.69 -0.27
#